data_AF-A0A1G2ZQF7-F1
#
_entry.id   AF-A0A1G2ZQF7-F1
#
_cell.length_a   1.000
_cell.length_b   1.000
_cell.length_c   1.000
_cell.angle_alpha   90.00
_cell.angle_beta   90.00
_cell.angle_gamma   90.00
#
_symmetry.space_group_name_H-M   'P 1'
#
loop_
_entity.id
_entity.type
_entity.pdbx_description
1 polymer ?
#
loop_
_entity_poly.entity_id
_entity_poly.type
_entity_poly.pdbx_seq_one_letter_code
_entity_poly.pdbx_strand_id
1 'polypeptide(L)'
;MKTQTTINITDNSLKVKVTATNEGDEAAYNVQINTNENQRVQSSPIKQVLAVKDSFEYESVFDLPHTKHGRYPVVISIDYTDANQYPFTAPSATYYSFGSDTVSTVFGSAKDVRLTNFATIQLMLKNIGEVFREVQIWLITPKELSVQEKIKKEILQPRSELKTAFTVSNFSALPGSRYQVFFIIEYEDESKHYSNIVPCFINLDESKVFFKKYKWYIIAVPSALFVALIIFQFILQKPCKQKAKPSN
;
A
#
# COMPACT_ATOMS: atom_id res chain seq x y z
N MET A 1 -10.29 -6.16 -1.39
CA MET A 1 -10.52 -6.77 -2.72
C MET A 1 -9.67 -8.01 -2.86
N LYS A 2 -10.21 -9.08 -3.46
CA LYS A 2 -9.44 -10.25 -3.90
C LYS A 2 -9.30 -10.25 -5.41
N THR A 3 -8.09 -10.54 -5.89
CA THR A 3 -7.78 -10.58 -7.32
C THR A 3 -7.49 -12.01 -7.74
N GLN A 4 -8.11 -12.44 -8.82
CA GLN A 4 -7.74 -13.64 -9.56
C GLN A 4 -7.33 -13.23 -10.97
N THR A 5 -6.22 -13.77 -11.45
CA THR A 5 -5.65 -13.41 -12.75
C THR A 5 -5.39 -14.67 -13.56
N THR A 6 -5.91 -14.70 -14.78
CA THR A 6 -5.61 -15.72 -15.78
C THR A 6 -4.85 -15.05 -16.93
N ILE A 7 -3.76 -15.67 -17.36
CA ILE A 7 -2.92 -15.14 -18.42
C ILE A 7 -2.84 -16.15 -19.55
N ASN A 8 -3.08 -15.66 -20.76
CA ASN A 8 -2.89 -16.43 -21.99
C ASN A 8 -2.01 -15.62 -22.94
N ILE A 9 -1.04 -16.29 -23.55
CA ILE A 9 -0.23 -15.71 -24.62
C ILE A 9 -0.56 -16.47 -25.89
N THR A 10 -0.81 -15.73 -26.97
CA THR A 10 -1.02 -16.29 -28.30
C THR A 10 -0.23 -15.46 -29.28
N ASP A 11 0.70 -16.10 -29.98
CA ASP A 11 1.70 -15.43 -30.83
C ASP A 11 2.48 -14.36 -30.05
N ASN A 12 2.27 -13.09 -30.38
CA ASN A 12 2.84 -11.92 -29.71
C ASN A 12 1.78 -11.10 -28.96
N SER A 13 0.64 -11.69 -28.61
CA SER A 13 -0.42 -11.02 -27.86
C SER A 13 -0.57 -11.63 -26.47
N LEU A 14 -0.52 -10.76 -25.46
CA LEU A 14 -0.79 -11.10 -24.07
C LEU A 14 -2.24 -10.74 -23.74
N LYS A 15 -3.03 -11.74 -23.38
CA LYS A 15 -4.36 -11.57 -22.79
C LYS A 15 -4.31 -11.78 -21.30
N VAL A 16 -4.71 -10.75 -20.56
CA VAL A 16 -4.79 -10.76 -19.10
C VAL A 16 -6.25 -10.64 -18.70
N LYS A 17 -6.83 -11.74 -18.23
CA LYS A 17 -8.18 -11.75 -17.66
C LYS A 17 -8.07 -11.59 -16.15
N VAL A 18 -8.68 -10.53 -15.62
CA VAL A 18 -8.69 -10.21 -14.19
C VAL A 18 -10.11 -10.34 -13.66
N THR A 19 -10.26 -10.98 -12.51
CA THR A 19 -11.49 -11.04 -11.73
C THR A 19 -11.25 -10.39 -10.37
N ALA A 20 -11.89 -9.25 -10.14
CA ALA A 20 -11.90 -8.54 -8.86
C ALA A 20 -13.15 -8.96 -8.07
N THR A 21 -12.96 -9.53 -6.88
CA THR A 21 -14.09 -9.93 -6.01
C THR A 21 -14.07 -9.11 -4.73
N ASN A 22 -15.23 -8.57 -4.36
CA ASN A 22 -15.39 -7.88 -3.09
C ASN A 22 -15.54 -8.88 -1.94
N GLU A 23 -14.43 -9.23 -1.29
CA GLU A 23 -14.45 -10.06 -0.09
C GLU A 23 -14.63 -9.28 1.22
N GLY A 24 -14.80 -7.95 1.15
CA GLY A 24 -15.04 -7.10 2.32
C GLY A 24 -16.41 -7.31 2.95
N ASP A 25 -16.72 -6.44 3.91
CA ASP A 25 -17.97 -6.39 4.67
C ASP A 25 -18.93 -5.28 4.21
N GLU A 26 -18.46 -4.36 3.37
CA GLU A 26 -19.25 -3.31 2.74
C GLU A 26 -19.13 -3.31 1.21
N ALA A 27 -20.07 -2.64 0.54
CA ALA A 27 -20.02 -2.46 -0.91
C ALA A 27 -18.83 -1.57 -1.30
N ALA A 28 -18.17 -1.91 -2.41
CA ALA A 28 -17.13 -1.09 -3.00
C ALA A 28 -17.71 -0.25 -4.13
N TYR A 29 -17.24 0.98 -4.24
CA TYR A 29 -17.70 1.95 -5.23
C TYR A 29 -16.60 2.30 -6.21
N ASN A 30 -16.99 2.78 -7.40
CA ASN A 30 -16.07 3.25 -8.43
C ASN A 30 -14.93 2.26 -8.74
N VAL A 31 -15.25 0.96 -8.76
CA VAL A 31 -14.25 -0.09 -8.92
C VAL A 31 -13.68 -0.06 -10.33
N GLN A 32 -12.37 0.07 -10.44
CA GLN A 32 -11.65 0.07 -11.72
C GLN A 32 -10.45 -0.88 -11.64
N ILE A 33 -10.35 -1.77 -12.62
CA ILE A 33 -9.23 -2.69 -12.77
C ILE A 33 -8.22 -2.02 -13.70
N ASN A 34 -6.97 -1.89 -13.26
CA ASN A 34 -5.86 -1.45 -14.10
C ASN A 34 -4.85 -2.58 -14.24
N THR A 35 -4.50 -2.90 -15.48
CA THR A 35 -3.47 -3.87 -15.82
C THR A 35 -2.29 -3.11 -16.39
N ASN A 36 -1.10 -3.30 -15.81
CA ASN A 36 0.14 -2.68 -16.22
C ASN A 36 1.12 -3.77 -16.69
N GLU A 37 1.41 -3.75 -17.98
CA GLU A 37 2.48 -4.53 -18.59
C GLU A 37 3.54 -3.53 -19.07
N ASN A 38 4.76 -3.63 -18.53
CA ASN A 38 5.91 -2.80 -18.91
C ASN A 38 5.58 -1.30 -19.13
N GLN A 39 4.96 -0.66 -18.13
CA GLN A 39 4.53 0.75 -18.12
C GLN A 39 3.33 1.09 -19.01
N ARG A 40 2.81 0.13 -19.78
CA ARG A 40 1.60 0.28 -20.57
C ARG A 40 0.41 -0.14 -19.72
N VAL A 41 -0.47 0.81 -19.44
CA VAL A 41 -1.63 0.60 -18.60
C VAL A 41 -2.88 0.50 -19.48
N GLN A 42 -3.68 -0.54 -19.25
CA GLN A 42 -5.06 -0.62 -19.71
C GLN A 42 -5.99 -0.66 -18.50
N SER A 43 -7.05 0.13 -18.58
CA SER A 43 -8.02 0.26 -17.50
C SER A 43 -9.39 -0.23 -17.96
N SER A 44 -10.10 -0.91 -17.07
CA SER A 44 -11.50 -1.26 -17.29
C SER A 44 -12.38 -0.01 -17.29
N PRO A 45 -13.61 -0.10 -17.82
CA PRO A 45 -14.67 0.81 -17.42
C PRO A 45 -14.86 0.81 -15.90
N ILE A 46 -15.37 1.91 -15.37
CA ILE A 46 -15.66 2.04 -13.93
C ILE A 46 -16.95 1.28 -13.61
N LYS A 47 -16.86 0.30 -12.72
CA LYS A 47 -18.01 -0.38 -12.11
C LYS A 47 -18.47 0.45 -10.90
N GLN A 48 -19.60 1.13 -11.04
CA GLN A 48 -20.08 2.09 -10.04
C GLN A 48 -20.26 1.50 -8.64
N VAL A 49 -20.82 0.29 -8.55
CA VAL A 49 -21.03 -0.44 -7.30
C VAL A 49 -20.68 -1.91 -7.52
N LEU A 50 -19.93 -2.48 -6.58
CA LEU A 50 -19.64 -3.90 -6.47
C LEU A 50 -20.06 -4.39 -5.08
N ALA A 51 -21.17 -5.13 -5.02
CA ALA A 51 -21.71 -5.61 -3.76
C ALA A 51 -20.78 -6.64 -3.09
N VAL A 52 -21.01 -6.91 -1.82
CA VAL A 52 -20.24 -7.92 -1.08
C VAL A 52 -20.42 -9.29 -1.73
N LYS A 53 -19.30 -9.98 -1.95
CA LYS A 53 -19.15 -11.25 -2.69
C LYS A 53 -19.42 -11.20 -4.20
N ASP A 54 -19.78 -10.05 -4.75
CA ASP A 54 -19.85 -9.90 -6.21
C ASP A 54 -18.44 -9.80 -6.82
N SER A 55 -18.37 -10.17 -8.10
CA SER A 55 -17.16 -10.11 -8.91
C SER A 55 -17.32 -9.19 -10.12
N PHE A 56 -16.24 -8.53 -10.51
CA PHE A 56 -16.10 -7.75 -11.72
C PHE A 56 -14.94 -8.29 -12.54
N GLU A 57 -15.23 -8.64 -13.79
CA GLU A 57 -14.23 -9.18 -14.72
C GLU A 57 -13.86 -8.16 -15.79
N TYR A 58 -12.57 -8.13 -16.15
CA TYR A 58 -12.07 -7.35 -17.27
C TYR A 58 -10.94 -8.12 -17.96
N GLU A 59 -10.92 -8.05 -19.30
CA GLU A 59 -9.85 -8.61 -20.12
C GLU A 59 -9.07 -7.47 -20.77
N SER A 60 -7.76 -7.47 -20.58
CA SER A 60 -6.81 -6.55 -21.20
C SER A 60 -5.99 -7.30 -22.24
N VAL A 61 -5.70 -6.66 -23.37
CA VAL A 61 -4.93 -7.25 -24.47
C VAL A 61 -3.77 -6.35 -24.81
N PHE A 62 -2.55 -6.87 -24.72
CA PHE A 62 -1.32 -6.15 -25.02
C PHE A 62 -0.59 -6.83 -26.18
N ASP A 63 -0.16 -6.04 -27.16
CA ASP A 63 0.83 -6.50 -28.13
C ASP A 63 2.19 -6.52 -27.44
N LEU A 64 2.92 -7.63 -27.48
CA LEU A 64 4.20 -7.81 -26.82
C LEU A 64 5.35 -7.40 -27.75
N PRO A 65 6.02 -6.25 -27.53
CA PRO A 65 7.19 -5.85 -28.30
C PRO A 65 8.47 -6.53 -27.81
N HIS A 66 8.36 -7.54 -26.93
CA HIS A 66 9.52 -8.20 -26.37
C HIS A 66 10.34 -8.90 -27.44
N THR A 67 11.64 -8.70 -27.35
CA THR A 67 12.63 -9.35 -28.23
C THR A 67 13.34 -10.50 -27.52
N LYS A 68 13.30 -10.54 -26.18
CA LYS A 68 13.98 -11.53 -25.35
C LYS A 68 12.99 -12.55 -24.80
N HIS A 69 13.38 -13.81 -24.78
CA HIS A 69 12.55 -14.85 -24.20
C HIS A 69 12.68 -14.81 -22.68
N GLY A 70 11.62 -15.17 -21.96
CA GLY A 70 11.69 -15.34 -20.52
C GLY A 70 10.45 -14.88 -19.79
N ARG A 71 10.63 -14.61 -18.51
CA ARG A 71 9.56 -14.35 -17.57
C ARG A 71 9.41 -12.87 -17.29
N TYR A 72 8.28 -12.30 -17.66
CA TYR A 72 7.95 -10.89 -17.50
C TYR A 72 6.88 -10.71 -16.41
N PRO A 73 6.93 -9.61 -15.65
CA PRO A 73 5.91 -9.31 -14.66
C PRO A 73 4.71 -8.60 -15.29
N VAL A 74 3.53 -8.84 -14.74
CA VAL A 74 2.34 -8.02 -14.95
C VAL A 74 1.81 -7.59 -13.60
N VAL A 75 1.52 -6.30 -13.47
CA VAL A 75 1.00 -5.70 -12.24
C VAL A 75 -0.46 -5.34 -12.46
N ILE A 76 -1.32 -5.77 -11.55
CA ILE A 76 -2.73 -5.47 -11.55
C ILE A 76 -3.03 -4.61 -10.33
N SER A 77 -3.70 -3.48 -10.50
CA SER A 77 -4.20 -2.67 -9.38
C SER A 77 -5.69 -2.43 -9.50
N ILE A 78 -6.43 -2.79 -8.45
CA ILE A 78 -7.85 -2.49 -8.33
C ILE A 78 -7.98 -1.20 -7.53
N ASP A 79 -8.46 -0.14 -8.17
CA ASP A 79 -8.85 1.09 -7.50
C ASP A 79 -10.33 0.99 -7.11
N TYR A 80 -10.68 1.44 -5.91
CA TYR A 80 -12.07 1.50 -5.45
C TYR A 80 -12.23 2.53 -4.33
N THR A 81 -13.47 2.87 -4.00
CA THR A 81 -13.81 3.65 -2.80
C THR A 81 -14.73 2.87 -1.87
N ASP A 82 -14.68 3.18 -0.57
CA ASP A 82 -15.68 2.71 0.40
C ASP A 82 -16.98 3.54 0.34
N ALA A 83 -17.93 3.25 1.24
CA ALA A 83 -19.15 4.02 1.38
C ALA A 83 -18.91 5.51 1.73
N ASN A 84 -17.79 5.82 2.37
CA ASN A 84 -17.37 7.17 2.74
C ASN A 84 -16.56 7.88 1.64
N GLN A 85 -16.44 7.26 0.45
CA GLN A 85 -15.66 7.74 -0.68
C GLN A 85 -14.15 7.82 -0.43
N TYR A 86 -13.63 7.09 0.56
CA TYR A 86 -12.19 6.99 0.77
C TYR A 86 -11.56 6.11 -0.31
N PRO A 87 -10.50 6.57 -1.00
CA PRO A 87 -9.85 5.80 -2.06
C PRO A 87 -8.95 4.70 -1.50
N PHE A 88 -9.03 3.53 -2.13
CA PHE A 88 -8.21 2.37 -1.84
C PHE A 88 -7.66 1.75 -3.13
N THR A 89 -6.44 1.24 -3.03
CA THR A 89 -5.76 0.53 -4.11
C THR A 89 -5.33 -0.84 -3.62
N ALA A 90 -5.76 -1.89 -4.31
CA ALA A 90 -5.33 -3.27 -4.05
C ALA A 90 -4.42 -3.76 -5.19
N PRO A 91 -3.09 -3.63 -5.07
CA PRO A 91 -2.17 -4.16 -6.05
C PRO A 91 -2.03 -5.68 -5.91
N SER A 92 -1.72 -6.32 -7.03
CA SER A 92 -1.28 -7.70 -7.13
C SER A 92 -0.29 -7.81 -8.29
N ALA A 93 0.60 -8.78 -8.25
CA ALA A 93 1.58 -8.98 -9.30
C ALA A 93 1.71 -10.48 -9.58
N THR A 94 1.89 -10.82 -10.84
CA THR A 94 2.13 -12.18 -11.31
C THR A 94 3.04 -12.15 -12.53
N TYR A 95 3.37 -13.31 -13.08
CA TYR A 95 4.24 -13.44 -14.24
C TYR A 95 3.52 -13.99 -15.45
N TYR A 96 4.13 -13.77 -16.61
CA TYR A 96 3.89 -14.53 -17.83
C TYR A 96 5.22 -14.87 -18.50
N SER A 97 5.22 -15.91 -19.33
CA SER A 97 6.42 -16.39 -20.01
C SER A 97 6.30 -16.12 -21.51
N PHE A 98 7.15 -15.25 -22.04
CA PHE A 98 7.25 -14.99 -23.47
C PHE A 98 8.33 -15.88 -24.09
N GLY A 99 7.96 -16.70 -25.07
CA GLY A 99 8.87 -17.71 -25.64
C GLY A 99 9.17 -18.83 -24.63
N SER A 100 10.45 -19.00 -24.26
CA SER A 100 10.85 -20.00 -23.25
C SER A 100 10.86 -19.41 -21.85
N ASP A 101 10.23 -20.11 -20.90
CA ASP A 101 10.23 -19.69 -19.49
C ASP A 101 11.64 -19.74 -18.90
N THR A 102 11.92 -18.80 -17.99
CA THR A 102 13.22 -18.64 -17.34
C THR A 102 13.10 -18.71 -15.84
N VAL A 103 14.14 -19.28 -15.20
CA VAL A 103 14.27 -19.29 -13.75
C VAL A 103 15.40 -18.34 -13.36
N SER A 104 15.06 -17.35 -12.54
CA SER A 104 16.01 -16.35 -12.04
C SER A 104 17.08 -16.98 -11.14
N THR A 105 18.32 -16.52 -11.25
CA THR A 105 19.39 -16.79 -10.27
C THR A 105 19.50 -15.67 -9.22
N VAL A 106 18.71 -14.60 -9.36
CA VAL A 106 18.59 -13.52 -8.40
C VAL A 106 17.27 -13.65 -7.64
N PHE A 107 17.36 -13.70 -6.32
CA PHE A 107 16.21 -13.79 -5.43
C PHE A 107 16.17 -12.60 -4.49
N GLY A 108 14.97 -12.14 -4.15
CA GLY A 108 14.79 -11.12 -3.13
C GLY A 108 14.00 -11.62 -1.93
N SER A 109 14.21 -10.99 -0.78
CA SER A 109 13.37 -11.16 0.39
C SER A 109 13.21 -9.82 1.11
N ALA A 110 12.00 -9.55 1.57
CA ALA A 110 11.65 -8.36 2.33
C ALA A 110 10.81 -8.77 3.54
N LYS A 111 10.93 -8.00 4.62
CA LYS A 111 10.13 -8.20 5.83
C LYS A 111 9.04 -7.16 5.90
N ASP A 112 7.90 -7.56 6.47
CA ASP A 112 6.81 -6.64 6.80
C ASP A 112 7.34 -5.51 7.69
N VAL A 113 6.86 -4.29 7.42
CA VAL A 113 7.23 -3.09 8.17
C VAL A 113 6.02 -2.45 8.84
N ARG A 114 6.29 -1.67 9.89
CA ARG A 114 5.32 -0.79 10.51
C ARG A 114 5.57 0.64 10.08
N LEU A 115 4.50 1.36 9.78
CA LEU A 115 4.52 2.72 9.30
C LEU A 115 3.72 3.61 10.25
N THR A 116 4.36 4.65 10.79
CA THR A 116 3.65 5.73 11.49
C THR A 116 3.49 6.94 10.55
N ASN A 117 4.62 7.52 10.13
CA ASN A 117 4.67 8.63 9.16
C ASN A 117 5.56 8.25 7.96
N PHE A 118 6.73 7.68 8.24
CA PHE A 118 7.71 7.21 7.26
C PHE A 118 8.31 5.90 7.75
N ALA A 119 8.67 5.02 6.83
CA ALA A 119 9.34 3.77 7.09
C ALA A 119 10.32 3.46 5.95
N THR A 120 11.33 2.67 6.28
CA THR A 120 12.29 2.16 5.31
C THR A 120 12.06 0.66 5.16
N ILE A 121 11.72 0.22 3.96
CA ILE A 121 11.58 -1.20 3.62
C ILE A 121 12.94 -1.70 3.14
N GLN A 122 13.49 -2.69 3.83
CA GLN A 122 14.73 -3.34 3.42
C GLN A 122 14.43 -4.51 2.50
N LEU A 123 15.08 -4.53 1.34
CA LEU A 123 15.09 -5.63 0.39
C LEU A 123 16.49 -6.27 0.41
N MET A 124 16.55 -7.55 0.80
CA MET A 124 17.75 -8.36 0.69
C MET A 124 17.71 -9.10 -0.65
N LEU A 125 18.71 -8.87 -1.48
CA LEU A 125 18.91 -9.53 -2.76
C LEU A 125 20.04 -10.55 -2.64
N LYS A 126 19.87 -11.69 -3.30
CA LYS A 126 20.85 -12.77 -3.35
C LYS A 126 21.03 -13.24 -4.78
N ASN A 127 22.27 -13.19 -5.27
CA ASN A 127 22.64 -13.80 -6.53
C ASN A 127 23.30 -15.15 -6.24
N ILE A 128 22.66 -16.25 -6.62
CA ILE A 128 23.26 -17.59 -6.51
C ILE A 128 24.04 -17.99 -7.77
N GLY A 129 24.01 -17.15 -8.81
CA GLY A 129 24.70 -17.37 -10.07
C GLY A 129 26.21 -17.13 -9.96
N GLU A 130 26.92 -17.58 -10.98
CA GLU A 130 28.38 -17.49 -11.09
C GLU A 130 28.86 -16.21 -11.78
N VAL A 131 27.93 -15.43 -12.34
CA VAL A 131 28.19 -14.18 -13.05
C VAL A 131 27.52 -13.04 -12.28
N PHE A 132 28.14 -11.86 -12.33
CA PHE A 132 27.53 -10.65 -11.79
C PHE A 132 26.25 -10.30 -12.56
N ARG A 133 25.30 -9.64 -11.91
CA ARG A 133 24.04 -9.21 -12.53
C ARG A 133 23.77 -7.75 -12.21
N GLU A 134 23.49 -6.95 -13.24
CA GLU A 134 22.88 -5.64 -13.07
C GLU A 134 21.36 -5.85 -13.01
N VAL A 135 20.74 -5.48 -11.89
CA VAL A 135 19.31 -5.70 -11.67
C VAL A 135 18.60 -4.35 -11.54
N GLN A 136 17.41 -4.28 -12.11
CA GLN A 136 16.48 -3.19 -11.93
C GLN A 136 15.36 -3.61 -10.97
N ILE A 137 15.04 -2.74 -10.01
CA ILE A 137 14.12 -3.03 -8.92
C ILE A 137 13.04 -1.95 -8.92
N TRP A 138 11.80 -2.33 -9.14
CA TRP A 138 10.63 -1.46 -8.97
C TRP A 138 9.90 -1.79 -7.67
N LEU A 139 9.56 -0.75 -6.91
CA LEU A 139 8.65 -0.88 -5.79
C LEU A 139 7.23 -0.47 -6.23
N ILE A 140 6.33 -1.45 -6.25
CA ILE A 140 4.91 -1.26 -6.51
C ILE A 140 4.20 -1.02 -5.19
N THR A 141 3.55 0.14 -5.07
CA THR A 141 2.76 0.51 -3.90
C THR A 141 1.33 0.86 -4.27
N PRO A 142 0.39 0.65 -3.33
CA PRO A 142 -0.91 1.32 -3.35
C PRO A 142 -0.75 2.85 -3.43
N LYS A 143 -1.77 3.55 -3.95
CA LYS A 143 -1.74 5.02 -4.12
C LYS A 143 -1.79 5.79 -2.80
N GLU A 144 -2.21 5.12 -1.73
CA GLU A 144 -2.31 5.67 -0.38
C GLU A 144 -0.93 5.85 0.27
N LEU A 145 0.12 5.30 -0.35
CA LEU A 145 1.51 5.40 0.08
C LEU A 145 2.33 6.21 -0.93
N SER A 146 3.21 7.06 -0.40
CA SER A 146 4.22 7.76 -1.20
C SER A 146 5.56 7.06 -1.10
N VAL A 147 6.31 7.04 -2.20
CA VAL A 147 7.64 6.45 -2.30
C VAL A 147 8.60 7.52 -2.80
N GLN A 148 9.74 7.69 -2.13
CA GLN A 148 10.74 8.68 -2.54
C GLN A 148 11.42 8.30 -3.86
N GLU A 149 11.78 7.03 -4.01
CA GLU A 149 12.45 6.50 -5.19
C GLU A 149 11.81 5.15 -5.54
N LYS A 150 11.04 5.10 -6.64
CA LYS A 150 10.30 3.90 -7.03
C LYS A 150 11.15 2.86 -7.76
N ILE A 151 12.27 3.27 -8.32
CA ILE A 151 13.11 2.44 -9.18
C ILE A 151 14.55 2.54 -8.71
N LYS A 152 15.21 1.40 -8.51
CA LYS A 152 16.65 1.32 -8.23
C LYS A 152 17.35 0.40 -9.21
N LYS A 153 18.63 0.68 -9.45
CA LYS A 153 19.54 -0.20 -10.15
C LYS A 153 20.65 -0.61 -9.21
N GLU A 154 20.95 -1.90 -9.18
CA GLU A 154 21.95 -2.47 -8.28
C GLU A 154 22.83 -3.47 -9.05
N ILE A 155 24.10 -3.57 -8.67
CA ILE A 155 25.01 -4.58 -9.22
C ILE A 155 25.25 -5.65 -8.16
N LEU A 156 24.83 -6.87 -8.46
CA LEU A 156 25.09 -8.04 -7.61
C LEU A 156 26.29 -8.81 -8.12
N GLN A 157 27.25 -9.04 -7.24
CA GLN A 157 28.41 -9.88 -7.54
C GLN A 157 28.00 -11.37 -7.61
N PRO A 158 28.84 -12.24 -8.21
CA PRO A 158 28.64 -13.68 -8.17
C PRO A 158 28.52 -14.19 -6.73
N ARG A 159 27.57 -15.10 -6.49
CA ARG A 159 27.37 -15.76 -5.18
C ARG A 159 27.29 -14.79 -3.99
N SER A 160 26.78 -13.58 -4.20
CA SER A 160 26.75 -12.52 -3.19
C SER A 160 25.35 -12.15 -2.73
N GLU A 161 25.29 -11.45 -1.61
CA GLU A 161 24.08 -10.80 -1.09
C GLU A 161 24.28 -9.29 -1.04
N LEU A 162 23.20 -8.54 -1.30
CA LEU A 162 23.17 -7.09 -1.26
C LEU A 162 21.90 -6.63 -0.54
N LYS A 163 22.01 -5.60 0.29
CA LYS A 163 20.85 -4.97 0.93
C LYS A 163 20.60 -3.63 0.26
N THR A 164 19.40 -3.45 -0.26
CA THR A 164 18.91 -2.14 -0.72
C THR A 164 17.66 -1.76 0.07
N ALA A 165 17.29 -0.48 0.02
CA ALA A 165 16.26 0.07 0.88
C ALA A 165 15.41 1.11 0.16
N PHE A 166 14.12 1.12 0.46
CA PHE A 166 13.15 2.05 -0.11
C PHE A 166 12.44 2.82 1.01
N THR A 167 12.38 4.15 0.86
CA THR A 167 11.66 5.00 1.82
C THR A 167 10.23 5.20 1.35
N VAL A 168 9.30 4.84 2.22
CA VAL A 168 7.86 5.02 2.05
C VAL A 168 7.30 5.94 3.14
N SER A 169 6.32 6.74 2.78
CA SER A 169 5.58 7.59 3.70
C SER A 169 4.08 7.41 3.54
N ASN A 170 3.34 7.72 4.61
CA ASN A 170 1.89 7.77 4.55
C ASN A 170 1.46 9.02 3.76
N PHE A 171 0.71 8.83 2.68
CA PHE A 171 0.09 9.92 1.92
C PHE A 171 -1.37 10.09 2.32
N SER A 172 -2.15 9.02 2.15
CA SER A 172 -3.57 8.97 2.48
C SER A 172 -3.95 7.53 2.83
N ALA A 173 -3.19 6.90 3.72
CA ALA A 173 -3.47 5.57 4.23
C ALA A 173 -4.07 5.65 5.64
N LEU A 174 -5.10 4.84 5.91
CA LEU A 174 -5.82 4.86 7.18
C LEU A 174 -5.04 4.14 8.29
N PRO A 175 -4.97 4.71 9.52
CA PRO A 175 -4.39 4.02 10.67
C PRO A 175 -5.04 2.65 10.91
N GLY A 176 -4.24 1.65 11.28
CA GLY A 176 -4.71 0.26 11.48
C GLY A 176 -4.82 -0.56 10.19
N SER A 177 -4.64 0.05 9.02
CA SER A 177 -4.71 -0.66 7.74
C SER A 177 -3.44 -1.45 7.43
N ARG A 178 -3.59 -2.49 6.62
CA ARG A 178 -2.50 -3.33 6.12
C ARG A 178 -2.47 -3.29 4.59
N TYR A 179 -1.38 -2.80 4.04
CA TYR A 179 -1.19 -2.62 2.60
C TYR A 179 -0.17 -3.64 2.08
N GLN A 180 -0.50 -4.31 0.98
CA GLN A 180 0.45 -5.16 0.26
C GLN A 180 1.25 -4.32 -0.74
N VAL A 181 2.55 -4.52 -0.76
CA VAL A 181 3.48 -3.95 -1.73
C VAL A 181 4.31 -5.05 -2.38
N PHE A 182 4.88 -4.77 -3.55
CA PHE A 182 5.70 -5.75 -4.27
C PHE A 182 7.00 -5.11 -4.73
N PHE A 183 8.10 -5.82 -4.57
CA PHE A 183 9.31 -5.55 -5.33
C PHE A 183 9.30 -6.39 -6.59
N ILE A 184 9.47 -5.76 -7.73
CA ILE A 184 9.70 -6.41 -9.02
C ILE A 184 11.19 -6.26 -9.31
N ILE A 185 11.90 -7.37 -9.45
CA ILE A 185 13.32 -7.42 -9.73
C ILE A 185 13.46 -7.99 -11.12
N GLU A 186 13.95 -7.21 -12.08
CA GLU A 186 14.23 -7.70 -13.44
C GLU A 186 15.70 -7.54 -13.76
N TYR A 187 16.20 -8.46 -14.58
CA TYR A 187 17.49 -8.32 -15.25
C TYR A 187 17.45 -9.11 -16.54
N GLU A 188 18.43 -8.83 -17.38
CA GLU A 188 18.56 -9.49 -18.67
C GLU A 188 19.92 -10.14 -18.81
N ASP A 189 19.93 -11.22 -19.57
CA ASP A 189 21.12 -11.83 -20.15
C ASP A 189 20.98 -11.77 -21.69
N GLU A 190 22.04 -12.07 -22.43
CA GLU A 190 22.17 -11.90 -23.89
C GLU A 190 20.83 -11.99 -24.66
N SER A 191 20.11 -13.11 -24.51
CA SER A 191 18.82 -13.38 -25.18
C SER A 191 17.62 -13.55 -24.25
N LYS A 192 17.81 -13.41 -22.92
CA LYS A 192 16.83 -13.82 -21.93
C LYS A 192 16.47 -12.70 -20.96
N HIS A 193 15.20 -12.63 -20.61
CA HIS A 193 14.68 -11.75 -19.58
C HIS A 193 14.30 -12.57 -18.34
N TYR A 194 14.60 -12.05 -17.16
CA TYR A 194 14.35 -12.70 -15.88
C TYR A 194 13.63 -11.73 -14.96
N SER A 195 12.59 -12.21 -14.29
CA SER A 195 11.85 -11.43 -13.29
C SER A 195 11.66 -12.21 -11.99
N ASN A 196 11.66 -11.50 -10.87
CA ASN A 196 11.31 -11.99 -9.55
C ASN A 196 10.42 -10.97 -8.81
N ILE A 197 9.37 -11.46 -8.15
CA ILE A 197 8.35 -10.71 -7.43
C ILE A 197 8.47 -11.08 -5.96
N VAL A 198 8.70 -10.07 -5.13
CA VAL A 198 8.82 -10.23 -3.68
C VAL A 198 7.70 -9.45 -3.00
N PRO A 199 6.70 -10.13 -2.42
CA PRO A 199 5.66 -9.46 -1.67
C PRO A 199 6.16 -9.01 -0.29
N CYS A 200 5.60 -7.91 0.21
CA CYS A 200 5.81 -7.41 1.56
C CYS A 200 4.54 -6.67 2.03
N PHE A 201 4.28 -6.62 3.34
CA PHE A 201 3.20 -5.82 3.88
C PHE A 201 3.69 -4.63 4.70
N ILE A 202 2.95 -3.53 4.59
CA ILE A 202 3.11 -2.32 5.39
C ILE A 202 1.89 -2.22 6.31
N ASN A 203 2.13 -2.27 7.61
CA ASN A 203 1.09 -2.13 8.63
C ASN A 203 1.13 -0.70 9.16
N LEU A 204 0.01 0.02 9.09
CA LEU A 204 -0.07 1.37 9.66
C LEU A 204 -0.41 1.28 11.15
N ASP A 205 0.48 1.83 11.98
CA ASP A 205 0.22 1.89 13.41
C ASP A 205 -0.92 2.87 13.71
N GLU A 206 -1.85 2.45 14.57
CA GLU A 206 -2.84 3.36 15.14
C GLU A 206 -2.10 4.48 15.89
N SER A 207 -2.50 5.74 15.68
CA SER A 207 -1.92 6.93 16.30
C SER A 207 -2.21 7.03 17.80
N LYS A 208 -1.84 6.02 18.58
CA LYS A 208 -2.01 5.95 20.04
C LYS A 208 -1.15 6.98 20.79
N VAL A 209 -0.23 7.67 20.10
CA VAL A 209 0.78 8.52 20.73
C VAL A 209 0.19 9.81 21.33
N PHE A 210 -0.79 10.45 20.67
CA PHE A 210 -1.35 11.71 21.16
C PHE A 210 -2.17 11.51 22.46
N PHE A 211 -3.11 10.57 22.45
CA PHE A 211 -3.96 10.31 23.62
C PHE A 211 -3.20 9.68 24.79
N LYS A 212 -2.16 8.86 24.56
CA LYS A 212 -1.33 8.34 25.67
C LYS A 212 -0.43 9.42 26.28
N LYS A 213 0.20 10.27 25.45
CA LYS A 213 1.15 11.30 25.93
C LYS A 213 0.46 12.42 26.69
N TYR A 214 -0.74 12.83 26.26
CA TYR A 214 -1.47 13.93 26.86
C TYR A 214 -2.64 13.50 27.74
N LYS A 215 -2.79 12.20 28.03
CA LYS A 215 -3.89 11.65 28.85
C LYS A 215 -4.10 12.43 30.15
N TRP A 216 -3.00 12.71 30.85
CA TRP A 216 -3.05 13.45 32.12
C TRP A 216 -3.43 14.91 31.94
N TYR A 217 -2.99 15.58 30.87
CA TYR A 217 -3.41 16.95 30.57
C TYR A 217 -4.88 17.04 30.18
N ILE A 218 -5.38 16.07 29.40
CA ILE A 218 -6.78 15.97 28.98
C ILE A 218 -7.70 15.74 30.19
N ILE A 219 -7.22 15.07 31.26
CA ILE A 219 -8.00 14.87 32.49
C ILE A 219 -7.82 16.05 33.47
N ALA A 220 -6.59 16.53 33.65
CA ALA A 220 -6.26 17.52 34.67
C ALA A 220 -6.81 18.91 34.33
N VAL A 221 -6.77 19.34 33.07
CA VAL A 221 -7.22 20.68 32.68
C VAL A 221 -8.74 20.87 32.86
N PRO A 222 -9.60 19.95 32.38
CA PRO A 222 -11.04 20.06 32.65
C PRO A 222 -11.37 19.93 34.14
N SER A 223 -10.67 19.05 34.87
CA SER A 223 -10.89 18.88 36.31
C SER A 223 -10.55 20.15 37.09
N ALA A 224 -9.42 20.80 36.77
CA ALA A 224 -9.02 22.06 37.38
C ALA A 224 -10.00 23.20 37.05
N LEU A 225 -10.45 23.28 35.80
CA LEU A 225 -11.49 24.24 35.39
C LEU A 225 -12.81 24.01 36.14
N PHE A 226 -13.22 22.75 36.31
CA PHE A 226 -14.44 22.40 37.04
C PHE A 226 -14.35 22.79 38.51
N VAL A 227 -13.22 22.51 39.16
CA VAL A 227 -12.97 22.93 40.56
C VAL A 227 -12.96 24.45 40.68
N ALA A 228 -12.30 25.17 39.76
CA ALA A 228 -12.28 26.62 39.76
C ALA A 228 -13.70 27.22 39.61
N LEU A 229 -14.55 26.59 38.79
CA LEU A 229 -15.94 27.00 38.59
C LEU A 229 -16.79 26.80 39.85
N ILE A 230 -16.61 25.67 40.56
CA ILE A 230 -17.25 25.42 41.85
C ILE A 230 -16.80 26.47 42.88
N ILE A 231 -15.50 26.73 42.99
CA ILE A 231 -14.95 27.74 43.90
C ILE A 231 -15.54 29.12 43.59
N PHE A 232 -15.61 29.49 42.31
CA PHE A 232 -16.19 30.76 41.88
C PHE A 232 -17.66 30.88 42.27
N GLN A 233 -18.47 29.84 42.08
CA GLN A 233 -19.90 29.86 42.45
C GLN A 233 -20.11 29.98 43.97
N PHE A 234 -19.33 29.29 44.79
CA PHE A 234 -19.53 29.27 46.25
C PHE A 234 -18.86 30.44 46.99
N ILE A 235 -17.78 31.04 46.46
CA ILE A 235 -17.06 32.12 47.17
C ILE A 235 -17.58 33.51 46.79
N LEU A 236 -18.04 33.73 45.54
CA LEU A 236 -18.55 35.03 45.10
C LEU A 236 -20.04 35.25 45.36
N GLN A 237 -20.79 34.22 45.75
CA GLN A 237 -22.16 34.36 46.26
C GLN A 237 -22.15 34.50 47.79
N LYS A 238 -21.46 35.52 48.33
CA LYS A 238 -21.74 35.95 49.71
C LYS A 238 -22.99 36.85 49.70
N PRO A 239 -24.05 36.52 50.46
CA PRO A 239 -25.25 37.35 50.50
C PRO A 239 -24.95 38.72 51.11
N CYS A 240 -25.30 39.77 50.37
CA CYS A 240 -25.29 41.14 50.84
C CYS A 240 -26.22 41.24 52.06
N LYS A 241 -25.68 41.42 53.26
CA LYS A 241 -26.48 41.59 54.49
C LYS A 241 -27.39 42.81 54.32
N GLN A 242 -28.71 42.57 54.32
CA GLN A 242 -29.73 43.62 54.42
C GLN A 242 -29.49 44.44 55.71
N LYS A 243 -29.40 45.77 55.55
CA LYS A 243 -29.40 46.73 56.66
C LYS A 243 -30.74 46.63 57.41
N ALA A 244 -30.70 46.24 58.68
CA ALA A 244 -31.83 46.40 59.58
C ALA A 244 -31.99 47.89 59.93
N LYS A 245 -33.20 48.40 59.71
CA LYS A 245 -33.66 49.75 60.06
C LYS A 245 -34.29 49.66 61.46
N PRO A 246 -33.87 50.43 62.48
CA PRO A 246 -34.63 50.48 63.72
C PRO A 246 -35.83 51.41 63.54
N SER A 247 -36.98 50.93 64.01
CA SER A 247 -38.24 51.63 64.18
C SER A 247 -38.26 52.43 65.49
N ASN A 248 -38.96 53.56 65.43
CA ASN A 248 -39.35 54.53 66.48
C ASN A 248 -38.35 55.63 66.80
#